data_AF-A0A6A6CXS7-F1
#
_entry.id   AF-A0A6A6CXS7-F1
#
_cell.length_a   1.000
_cell.length_b   1.000
_cell.length_c   1.000
_cell.angle_alpha   90.00
_cell.angle_beta   90.00
_cell.angle_gamma   90.00
#
_symmetry.space_group_name_H-M   'P 1'
#
loop_
_entity.id
_entity.type
_entity.pdbx_description
1 polymer ?
#
loop_
_entity_poly.entity_id
_entity_poly.type
_entity_poly.pdbx_seq_one_letter_code
_entity_poly.pdbx_strand_id
1 'polypeptide(L)'
;MINTILLVAGLAVQALSAPLPQRLLPRAEVRPKVKSTNYAANVTDPSLSRDSCGSSRVGGRALWTCRDTTLYDAGKDECSLPLVTNTASWTNMDMTKGGPHFETGAVGAGSSGSNNILKMYGNNAYSLNTYFQVLEDECPTNGVCPDSSRWAIWPDQPPVITDSAMDGGATGYTWIAKSHLRELTSLNAEPAHTLYKTSYTPGLDPNALPTVSVVDSQFWKEGEIGFGQYGSVVRDNTLYLYGQTDASKGTVLAKVPTSSVEDRSTYQYHVNGAWTSTMPGINDTSAIIPNAGAGGQGTFYYSTAYQSYIWIGQQAISASADFYMSTAPAPEGPWIEPYLIFQGKNGDDPIGGYSLQAHPALLPSGDASEKGIYISWTQQFEKESYGAVYNTPLVWVEFE
;
A
#
# COMPACT_ATOMS: atom_id res chain seq x y z
N MET A 1 67.34 -47.92 -21.41
CA MET A 1 66.62 -47.37 -20.23
C MET A 1 66.43 -45.88 -20.46
N ILE A 2 65.22 -45.40 -20.20
CA ILE A 2 64.53 -44.29 -20.90
C ILE A 2 64.96 -42.92 -20.35
N ASN A 3 65.23 -41.99 -21.28
CA ASN A 3 65.44 -40.56 -21.02
C ASN A 3 64.09 -39.86 -20.81
N THR A 4 63.94 -39.17 -19.68
CA THR A 4 62.75 -38.35 -19.39
C THR A 4 63.04 -36.88 -19.68
N ILE A 5 62.42 -36.36 -20.73
CA ILE A 5 62.41 -34.95 -21.13
C ILE A 5 61.31 -34.24 -20.33
N LEU A 6 61.67 -33.21 -19.56
CA LEU A 6 60.71 -32.31 -18.92
C LEU A 6 60.23 -31.26 -19.94
N LEU A 7 58.93 -31.31 -20.25
CA LEU A 7 58.21 -30.26 -21.00
C LEU A 7 57.66 -29.24 -19.99
N VAL A 8 58.14 -27.99 -20.05
CA VAL A 8 57.54 -26.87 -19.32
C VAL A 8 56.51 -26.21 -20.24
N ALA A 9 55.23 -26.44 -19.97
CA ALA A 9 54.12 -25.78 -20.67
C ALA A 9 53.84 -24.42 -20.00
N GLY A 10 53.95 -23.34 -20.77
CA GLY A 10 53.60 -21.99 -20.35
C GLY A 10 52.08 -21.80 -20.27
N LEU A 11 51.59 -21.45 -19.09
CA LEU A 11 50.22 -20.97 -18.88
C LEU A 11 50.18 -19.47 -19.20
N ALA A 12 49.65 -19.13 -20.36
CA ALA A 12 49.29 -17.76 -20.71
C ALA A 12 48.00 -17.38 -19.97
N VAL A 13 48.10 -16.44 -19.03
CA VAL A 13 46.95 -15.82 -18.36
C VAL A 13 46.27 -14.89 -19.36
N GLN A 14 45.12 -15.30 -19.89
CA GLN A 14 44.22 -14.39 -20.59
C GLN A 14 43.48 -13.55 -19.55
N ALA A 15 43.96 -12.33 -19.31
CA ALA A 15 43.20 -11.32 -18.60
C ALA A 15 42.01 -10.94 -19.49
N LEU A 16 40.84 -11.51 -19.19
CA LEU A 16 39.56 -11.10 -19.76
C LEU A 16 39.32 -9.65 -19.35
N SER A 17 39.38 -8.74 -20.32
CA SER A 17 38.94 -7.36 -20.19
C SER A 17 37.47 -7.36 -19.79
N ALA A 18 37.18 -7.16 -18.51
CA ALA A 18 35.82 -6.92 -18.07
C ALA A 18 35.30 -5.67 -18.82
N PRO A 19 34.12 -5.74 -19.48
CA PRO A 19 33.55 -4.57 -20.11
C PRO A 19 33.41 -3.47 -19.05
N LEU A 20 33.96 -2.29 -19.34
CA LEU A 20 33.77 -1.11 -18.51
C LEU A 20 32.26 -0.93 -18.28
N PRO A 21 31.82 -0.67 -17.03
CA PRO A 21 30.41 -0.45 -16.76
C PRO A 21 29.90 0.66 -17.67
N GLN A 22 28.97 0.31 -18.56
CA GLN A 22 28.31 1.30 -19.40
C GLN A 22 27.70 2.33 -18.47
N ARG A 23 28.19 3.57 -18.58
CA ARG A 23 27.65 4.72 -17.87
C ARG A 23 26.22 4.91 -18.38
N LEU A 24 25.25 4.32 -17.67
CA LEU A 24 23.84 4.52 -17.97
C LEU A 24 23.61 6.03 -17.97
N LEU A 25 23.21 6.57 -19.11
CA LEU A 25 22.83 7.97 -19.20
C LEU A 25 21.71 8.20 -18.18
N PRO A 26 21.70 9.33 -17.46
CA PRO A 26 20.60 9.67 -16.56
C PRO A 26 19.28 9.54 -17.34
N ARG A 27 18.39 8.65 -16.89
CA ARG A 27 17.07 8.50 -17.51
C ARG A 27 16.35 9.84 -17.37
N ALA A 28 15.77 10.32 -18.46
CA ALA A 28 15.10 11.62 -18.49
C ALA A 28 13.98 11.67 -17.45
N GLU A 29 13.81 12.84 -16.85
CA GLU A 29 12.67 13.15 -15.99
C GLU A 29 11.35 12.90 -16.73
N VAL A 30 10.40 12.24 -16.09
CA VAL A 30 9.07 11.97 -16.67
C VAL A 30 8.01 12.68 -15.86
N ARG A 31 7.22 13.54 -16.50
CA ARG A 31 6.11 14.26 -15.86
C ARG A 31 4.80 13.98 -16.60
N PRO A 32 4.11 12.85 -16.31
CA PRO A 32 2.86 12.50 -16.98
C PRO A 32 1.83 13.62 -16.84
N LYS A 33 1.22 14.01 -17.96
CA LYS A 33 0.13 15.00 -17.98
C LYS A 33 -1.20 14.28 -18.04
N VAL A 34 -2.14 14.74 -17.23
CA VAL A 34 -3.50 14.19 -17.23
C VAL A 34 -4.19 14.55 -18.54
N LYS A 35 -4.66 13.52 -19.23
CA LYS A 35 -5.41 13.60 -20.48
C LYS A 35 -6.91 13.58 -20.22
N SER A 36 -7.38 12.66 -19.38
CA SER A 36 -8.80 12.53 -19.05
C SER A 36 -8.99 11.93 -17.66
N THR A 37 -10.15 12.18 -17.05
CA THR A 37 -10.55 11.52 -15.80
C THR A 37 -11.98 11.03 -15.94
N ASN A 38 -12.25 9.81 -15.45
CA ASN A 38 -13.56 9.17 -15.56
C ASN A 38 -13.92 8.51 -14.24
N TYR A 39 -15.05 8.90 -13.65
CA TYR A 39 -15.62 8.17 -12.51
C TYR A 39 -15.99 6.76 -12.96
N ALA A 40 -15.45 5.75 -12.29
CA ALA A 40 -15.64 4.35 -12.64
C ALA A 40 -16.78 3.73 -11.84
N ALA A 41 -16.70 3.81 -10.52
CA ALA A 41 -17.61 3.15 -9.58
C ALA A 41 -17.37 3.64 -8.14
N ASN A 42 -18.18 3.22 -7.19
CA ASN A 42 -17.77 3.14 -5.78
C ASN A 42 -17.20 1.75 -5.51
N VAL A 43 -16.11 1.65 -4.76
CA VAL A 43 -15.57 0.37 -4.29
C VAL A 43 -16.25 0.02 -2.97
N THR A 44 -17.06 -1.03 -2.95
CA THR A 44 -17.90 -1.29 -1.76
C THR A 44 -18.40 -2.72 -1.65
N ASP A 45 -18.63 -3.16 -0.42
CA ASP A 45 -19.59 -4.20 -0.07
C ASP A 45 -20.82 -3.47 0.48
N PRO A 46 -21.99 -3.52 -0.18
CA PRO A 46 -23.16 -2.75 0.25
C PRO A 46 -23.63 -3.03 1.69
N SER A 47 -23.19 -4.13 2.30
CA SER A 47 -23.51 -4.47 3.70
C SER A 47 -22.53 -3.91 4.73
N LEU A 48 -21.47 -3.20 4.32
CA LEU A 48 -20.40 -2.70 5.17
C LEU A 48 -20.09 -1.24 4.87
N SER A 49 -19.90 -0.43 5.91
CA SER A 49 -19.25 0.89 5.77
C SER A 49 -17.78 0.77 6.16
N ARG A 50 -16.87 1.18 5.28
CA ARG A 50 -15.43 0.93 5.39
C ARG A 50 -14.63 2.19 5.17
N ASP A 51 -13.70 2.41 6.08
CA ASP A 51 -12.73 3.48 6.01
C ASP A 51 -11.43 3.03 5.34
N SER A 52 -10.87 3.89 4.49
CA SER A 52 -9.46 3.90 4.08
C SER A 52 -8.96 2.58 3.48
N CYS A 53 -9.55 2.20 2.35
CA CYS A 53 -9.23 0.95 1.68
C CYS A 53 -8.07 1.07 0.68
N GLY A 54 -7.07 0.21 0.80
CA GLY A 54 -6.00 0.01 -0.19
C GLY A 54 -6.11 -1.34 -0.89
N SER A 55 -5.48 -1.53 -2.06
CA SER A 55 -5.52 -2.80 -2.79
C SER A 55 -4.18 -3.35 -3.29
N SER A 56 -4.06 -4.67 -3.25
CA SER A 56 -2.92 -5.45 -3.77
C SER A 56 -3.42 -6.55 -4.70
N ARG A 57 -2.64 -6.86 -5.75
CA ARG A 57 -3.01 -7.91 -6.71
C ARG A 57 -2.54 -9.27 -6.18
N VAL A 58 -3.47 -10.21 -6.06
CA VAL A 58 -3.19 -11.60 -5.68
C VAL A 58 -3.81 -12.51 -6.73
N GLY A 59 -2.95 -13.11 -7.56
CA GLY A 59 -3.38 -13.87 -8.73
C GLY A 59 -4.27 -13.04 -9.67
N GLY A 60 -5.45 -13.56 -9.99
CA GLY A 60 -6.45 -12.92 -10.85
C GLY A 60 -7.41 -11.96 -10.13
N ARG A 61 -7.13 -11.56 -8.88
CA ARG A 61 -8.02 -10.74 -8.05
C ARG A 61 -7.27 -9.60 -7.37
N ALA A 62 -8.02 -8.62 -6.90
CA ALA A 62 -7.52 -7.60 -5.99
C ALA A 62 -7.94 -7.91 -4.56
N LEU A 63 -6.97 -8.00 -3.65
CA LEU A 63 -7.18 -8.01 -2.21
C LEU A 63 -7.26 -6.56 -1.74
N TRP A 64 -8.37 -6.21 -1.11
CA TRP A 64 -8.56 -4.95 -0.41
C TRP A 64 -8.33 -5.16 1.07
N THR A 65 -7.64 -4.23 1.70
CA THR A 65 -7.59 -4.11 3.16
C THR A 65 -8.02 -2.71 3.54
N CYS A 66 -8.94 -2.62 4.49
CA CYS A 66 -9.55 -1.39 4.95
C CYS A 66 -9.31 -1.24 6.44
N ARG A 67 -9.37 0.00 6.92
CA ARG A 67 -9.32 0.34 8.34
C ARG A 67 -10.71 0.10 8.97
N ASP A 68 -11.13 1.04 9.79
CA ASP A 68 -12.38 1.04 10.53
C ASP A 68 -13.57 0.59 9.68
N THR A 69 -14.25 -0.46 10.16
CA THR A 69 -15.35 -1.09 9.45
C THR A 69 -16.53 -1.33 10.39
N THR A 70 -17.73 -1.00 9.94
CA THR A 70 -18.99 -1.29 10.63
C THR A 70 -19.94 -2.05 9.71
N LEU A 71 -20.80 -2.89 10.29
CA LEU A 71 -21.95 -3.45 9.57
C LEU A 71 -22.93 -2.33 9.23
N TYR A 72 -23.50 -2.37 8.04
CA TYR A 72 -24.46 -1.40 7.55
C TYR A 72 -25.80 -2.07 7.21
N ASP A 73 -26.88 -1.57 7.81
CA ASP A 73 -28.25 -2.04 7.60
C ASP A 73 -28.94 -1.12 6.58
N ALA A 74 -28.95 -1.54 5.31
CA ALA A 74 -29.58 -0.78 4.23
C ALA A 74 -31.10 -0.58 4.42
N GLY A 75 -31.77 -1.43 5.21
CA GLY A 75 -33.20 -1.30 5.50
C GLY A 75 -33.51 -0.17 6.48
N LYS A 76 -32.52 0.22 7.29
CA LYS A 76 -32.62 1.34 8.26
C LYS A 76 -31.77 2.55 7.87
N ASP A 77 -30.88 2.38 6.90
CA ASP A 77 -29.85 3.36 6.55
C ASP A 77 -28.96 3.70 7.76
N GLU A 78 -28.42 2.68 8.43
CA GLU A 78 -27.62 2.86 9.64
C GLU A 78 -26.41 1.93 9.73
N CYS A 79 -25.29 2.48 10.24
CA CYS A 79 -24.16 1.69 10.71
C CYS A 79 -24.40 1.16 12.13
N SER A 80 -23.91 -0.04 12.41
CA SER A 80 -24.02 -0.68 13.73
C SER A 80 -22.65 -0.93 14.38
N LEU A 81 -22.62 -0.73 15.69
CA LEU A 81 -21.47 -1.05 16.55
C LEU A 81 -21.49 -2.54 16.96
N PRO A 82 -20.35 -3.14 17.33
CA PRO A 82 -19.02 -2.52 17.45
C PRO A 82 -18.36 -2.28 16.09
N LEU A 83 -17.47 -1.29 16.08
CA LEU A 83 -16.55 -1.07 14.97
C LEU A 83 -15.41 -2.10 15.04
N VAL A 84 -15.00 -2.62 13.87
CA VAL A 84 -13.86 -3.52 13.71
C VAL A 84 -12.72 -2.73 13.11
N THR A 85 -11.52 -2.84 13.71
CA THR A 85 -10.41 -1.90 13.42
C THR A 85 -9.78 -2.06 12.04
N ASN A 86 -9.95 -3.20 11.39
CA ASN A 86 -9.59 -3.42 10.00
C ASN A 86 -10.30 -4.65 9.45
N THR A 87 -10.51 -4.68 8.14
CA THR A 87 -11.10 -5.81 7.44
C THR A 87 -10.46 -6.01 6.06
N ALA A 88 -10.76 -7.13 5.40
CA ALA A 88 -10.31 -7.39 4.04
C ALA A 88 -11.45 -7.86 3.14
N SER A 89 -11.26 -7.73 1.83
CA SER A 89 -12.16 -8.26 0.80
C SER A 89 -11.43 -8.58 -0.48
N TRP A 90 -12.02 -9.46 -1.27
CA TRP A 90 -11.74 -9.64 -2.68
C TRP A 90 -12.54 -8.70 -3.55
N THR A 91 -11.98 -8.41 -4.71
CA THR A 91 -12.67 -7.96 -5.90
C THR A 91 -12.18 -8.78 -7.09
N ASN A 92 -13.08 -9.08 -8.01
CA ASN A 92 -12.74 -9.79 -9.25
C ASN A 92 -12.20 -8.84 -10.31
N MET A 93 -11.27 -9.34 -11.10
CA MET A 93 -10.85 -8.73 -12.35
C MET A 93 -11.70 -9.31 -13.50
N ASP A 94 -12.06 -8.50 -14.47
CA ASP A 94 -12.65 -8.93 -15.72
C ASP A 94 -11.58 -9.64 -16.55
N MET A 95 -11.67 -10.97 -16.62
CA MET A 95 -10.69 -11.80 -17.32
C MET A 95 -10.64 -11.56 -18.84
N THR A 96 -11.64 -10.91 -19.43
CA THR A 96 -11.67 -10.61 -20.88
C THR A 96 -11.04 -9.27 -21.21
N LYS A 97 -11.18 -8.29 -20.33
CA LYS A 97 -10.63 -6.93 -20.50
C LYS A 97 -9.35 -6.69 -19.68
N GLY A 98 -9.02 -7.61 -18.77
CA GLY A 98 -7.94 -7.54 -17.80
C GLY A 98 -8.19 -6.60 -16.61
N GLY A 99 -9.07 -5.61 -16.72
CA GLY A 99 -9.31 -4.59 -15.69
C GLY A 99 -10.28 -5.01 -14.56
N PRO A 100 -10.70 -4.09 -13.68
CA PRO A 100 -11.68 -4.37 -12.63
C PRO A 100 -13.04 -4.77 -13.21
N HIS A 101 -13.73 -5.72 -12.55
CA HIS A 101 -15.09 -6.10 -12.91
C HIS A 101 -16.11 -5.18 -12.22
N PHE A 102 -16.73 -4.28 -12.99
CA PHE A 102 -17.80 -3.41 -12.50
C PHE A 102 -19.17 -4.05 -12.69
N GLU A 103 -20.03 -3.92 -11.68
CA GLU A 103 -21.39 -4.44 -11.71
C GLU A 103 -22.36 -3.49 -10.98
N THR A 104 -23.66 -3.72 -11.10
CA THR A 104 -24.65 -3.07 -10.22
C THR A 104 -24.78 -3.86 -8.93
N GLY A 105 -24.77 -3.17 -7.80
CA GLY A 105 -24.87 -3.77 -6.46
C GLY A 105 -26.30 -3.84 -5.93
N ALA A 106 -26.48 -4.50 -4.78
CA ALA A 106 -27.66 -4.28 -3.95
C ALA A 106 -27.62 -2.86 -3.36
N VAL A 107 -28.78 -2.31 -3.02
CA VAL A 107 -28.84 -1.03 -2.28
C VAL A 107 -28.10 -1.19 -0.95
N GLY A 108 -27.18 -0.27 -0.68
CA GLY A 108 -26.54 -0.13 0.61
C GLY A 108 -25.37 0.85 0.62
N ALA A 109 -24.38 0.61 1.48
CA ALA A 109 -23.21 1.48 1.59
C ALA A 109 -22.49 1.62 0.24
N GLY A 110 -22.30 2.84 -0.22
CA GLY A 110 -21.74 3.17 -1.54
C GLY A 110 -22.56 2.71 -2.76
N SER A 111 -23.78 2.18 -2.59
CA SER A 111 -24.60 1.66 -3.71
C SER A 111 -26.07 2.06 -3.64
N SER A 112 -26.57 2.67 -4.70
CA SER A 112 -27.99 3.02 -4.89
C SER A 112 -28.81 1.89 -5.50
N GLY A 113 -28.23 0.71 -5.73
CA GLY A 113 -28.87 -0.37 -6.50
C GLY A 113 -28.90 -0.15 -8.01
N SER A 114 -28.43 1.00 -8.49
CA SER A 114 -28.46 1.38 -9.91
C SER A 114 -27.13 1.97 -10.41
N ASN A 115 -26.25 2.42 -9.52
CA ASN A 115 -24.90 2.84 -9.86
C ASN A 115 -23.96 1.63 -10.03
N ASN A 116 -22.90 1.85 -10.80
CA ASN A 116 -21.80 0.89 -10.88
C ASN A 116 -21.05 0.85 -9.54
N ILE A 117 -20.74 -0.36 -9.10
CA ILE A 117 -19.85 -0.64 -7.99
C ILE A 117 -18.69 -1.53 -8.46
N LEU A 118 -17.55 -1.37 -7.80
CA LEU A 118 -16.52 -2.38 -7.77
C LEU A 118 -16.73 -3.21 -6.51
N LYS A 119 -17.37 -4.36 -6.66
CA LYS A 119 -17.83 -5.13 -5.50
C LYS A 119 -16.65 -5.67 -4.70
N MET A 120 -16.65 -5.34 -3.42
CA MET A 120 -15.90 -6.02 -2.38
C MET A 120 -16.72 -7.20 -1.86
N TYR A 121 -16.09 -8.35 -1.68
CA TYR A 121 -16.71 -9.54 -1.12
C TYR A 121 -15.68 -10.39 -0.37
N GLY A 122 -16.12 -11.42 0.32
CA GLY A 122 -15.31 -12.21 1.25
C GLY A 122 -16.21 -12.62 2.41
N ASN A 123 -15.81 -13.58 3.24
CA ASN A 123 -16.62 -14.06 4.35
C ASN A 123 -16.78 -13.02 5.50
N ASN A 124 -17.32 -11.84 5.18
CA ASN A 124 -17.36 -10.65 6.03
C ASN A 124 -18.76 -10.35 6.59
N ALA A 125 -19.82 -10.83 5.95
CA ALA A 125 -21.19 -10.45 6.26
C ALA A 125 -21.78 -11.14 7.51
N TYR A 126 -21.20 -12.26 7.95
CA TYR A 126 -21.76 -13.08 9.06
C TYR A 126 -20.90 -13.12 10.32
N SER A 127 -19.61 -12.78 10.21
CA SER A 127 -18.70 -12.60 11.34
C SER A 127 -17.65 -11.57 10.94
N LEU A 128 -17.93 -10.29 11.20
CA LEU A 128 -16.98 -9.22 10.94
C LEU A 128 -15.81 -9.37 11.92
N ASN A 129 -14.76 -10.05 11.47
CA ASN A 129 -13.56 -10.31 12.26
C ASN A 129 -12.45 -9.35 11.83
N THR A 130 -11.60 -8.96 12.78
CA THR A 130 -10.39 -8.21 12.45
C THR A 130 -9.46 -9.05 11.57
N TYR A 131 -8.98 -8.49 10.47
CA TYR A 131 -8.12 -9.20 9.51
C TYR A 131 -6.65 -9.24 9.97
N PHE A 132 -6.06 -8.08 10.28
CA PHE A 132 -4.82 -7.95 11.02
C PHE A 132 -5.14 -7.96 12.51
N GLN A 133 -4.83 -9.08 13.15
CA GLN A 133 -5.25 -9.39 14.52
C GLN A 133 -4.81 -8.31 15.51
N VAL A 134 -5.70 -7.93 16.42
CA VAL A 134 -5.35 -7.16 17.61
C VAL A 134 -4.58 -8.06 18.57
N LEU A 135 -3.41 -7.62 19.02
CA LEU A 135 -2.54 -8.39 19.91
C LEU A 135 -3.03 -8.36 21.35
N GLU A 136 -2.52 -9.26 22.18
CA GLU A 136 -2.95 -9.40 23.59
C GLU A 136 -2.71 -8.12 24.41
N ASP A 137 -1.67 -7.35 24.09
CA ASP A 137 -1.35 -6.08 24.73
C ASP A 137 -2.10 -4.87 24.16
N GLU A 138 -2.97 -5.09 23.16
CA GLU A 138 -3.69 -4.05 22.42
C GLU A 138 -5.19 -4.02 22.71
N CYS A 139 -5.65 -4.57 23.85
CA CYS A 139 -7.06 -4.66 24.24
C CYS A 139 -7.92 -5.53 23.27
N PRO A 140 -8.49 -6.66 23.73
CA PRO A 140 -8.99 -7.73 22.83
C PRO A 140 -10.26 -7.38 22.04
N THR A 141 -11.03 -6.36 22.43
CA THR A 141 -12.32 -6.03 21.82
C THR A 141 -12.13 -5.01 20.70
N ASN A 142 -11.60 -5.44 19.54
CA ASN A 142 -11.31 -4.56 18.39
C ASN A 142 -10.41 -3.36 18.76
N GLY A 143 -9.52 -3.54 19.73
CA GLY A 143 -8.63 -2.50 20.22
C GLY A 143 -9.20 -1.62 21.33
N VAL A 144 -10.48 -1.73 21.68
CA VAL A 144 -11.13 -0.85 22.66
C VAL A 144 -10.74 -1.24 24.09
N CYS A 145 -10.19 -0.29 24.84
CA CYS A 145 -9.72 -0.48 26.19
C CYS A 145 -10.75 -0.04 27.26
N PRO A 146 -10.66 -0.54 28.50
CA PRO A 146 -11.58 -0.17 29.59
C PRO A 146 -11.59 1.33 29.96
N ASP A 147 -10.54 2.07 29.64
CA ASP A 147 -10.41 3.50 29.88
C ASP A 147 -10.90 4.36 28.70
N SER A 148 -11.63 3.74 27.76
CA SER A 148 -12.11 4.33 26.51
C SER A 148 -11.02 4.78 25.53
N SER A 149 -9.75 4.47 25.79
CA SER A 149 -8.72 4.52 24.76
C SER A 149 -8.86 3.36 23.78
N ARG A 150 -8.15 3.42 22.65
CA ARG A 150 -8.24 2.42 21.60
C ARG A 150 -6.88 2.19 20.94
N TRP A 151 -6.52 0.93 20.74
CA TRP A 151 -5.47 0.54 19.81
C TRP A 151 -6.04 0.43 18.39
N ALA A 152 -5.56 1.29 17.50
CA ALA A 152 -5.98 1.35 16.12
C ALA A 152 -5.00 0.54 15.25
N ILE A 153 -5.46 -0.60 14.76
CA ILE A 153 -4.70 -1.47 13.85
C ILE A 153 -5.03 -1.06 12.42
N TRP A 154 -4.54 0.11 12.03
CA TRP A 154 -4.85 0.75 10.75
C TRP A 154 -3.79 0.44 9.70
N PRO A 155 -4.08 -0.40 8.69
CA PRO A 155 -3.20 -0.52 7.54
C PRO A 155 -3.18 0.80 6.76
N ASP A 156 -2.04 1.48 6.75
CA ASP A 156 -1.80 2.66 5.91
C ASP A 156 -1.55 2.28 4.45
N GLN A 157 -1.28 1.00 4.18
CA GLN A 157 -1.20 0.44 2.83
C GLN A 157 -1.58 -1.04 2.85
N PRO A 158 -2.04 -1.59 1.71
CA PRO A 158 -2.34 -3.01 1.61
C PRO A 158 -1.05 -3.86 1.67
N PRO A 159 -1.14 -5.18 1.92
CA PRO A 159 0.04 -6.04 1.93
C PRO A 159 0.80 -5.97 0.62
N VAL A 160 2.09 -5.63 0.66
CA VAL A 160 2.95 -5.67 -0.52
C VAL A 160 3.25 -7.12 -0.86
N ILE A 161 2.89 -7.55 -2.06
CA ILE A 161 3.11 -8.93 -2.51
C ILE A 161 4.56 -9.08 -2.94
N THR A 162 5.29 -9.96 -2.25
CA THR A 162 6.72 -10.19 -2.44
C THR A 162 7.03 -11.50 -3.13
N ASP A 163 6.06 -12.42 -3.14
CA ASP A 163 6.13 -13.68 -3.86
C ASP A 163 4.76 -14.05 -4.42
N SER A 164 4.74 -14.64 -5.60
CA SER A 164 3.54 -15.13 -6.28
C SER A 164 3.85 -16.43 -7.00
N ALA A 165 3.11 -17.47 -6.65
CA ALA A 165 3.21 -18.78 -7.26
C ALA A 165 2.34 -18.86 -8.52
N MET A 166 2.68 -19.78 -9.43
CA MET A 166 1.97 -19.98 -10.70
C MET A 166 0.52 -20.43 -10.52
N ASP A 167 0.20 -21.10 -9.41
CA ASP A 167 -1.16 -21.52 -9.07
C ASP A 167 -2.03 -20.35 -8.58
N GLY A 168 -1.46 -19.16 -8.38
CA GLY A 168 -2.11 -17.99 -7.82
C GLY A 168 -1.91 -17.84 -6.31
N GLY A 169 -1.11 -18.71 -5.68
CA GLY A 169 -0.64 -18.50 -4.32
C GLY A 169 0.21 -17.24 -4.20
N ALA A 170 0.19 -16.60 -3.04
CA ALA A 170 0.94 -15.38 -2.82
C ALA A 170 1.36 -15.22 -1.36
N THR A 171 2.51 -14.57 -1.18
CA THR A 171 2.96 -14.06 0.12
C THR A 171 3.13 -12.56 0.03
N GLY A 172 2.61 -11.84 1.01
CA GLY A 172 2.82 -10.41 1.15
C GLY A 172 2.97 -9.99 2.59
N TYR A 173 3.44 -8.76 2.79
CA TYR A 173 3.77 -8.22 4.11
C TYR A 173 3.18 -6.82 4.29
N THR A 174 2.87 -6.45 5.52
CA THR A 174 2.52 -5.07 5.85
C THR A 174 3.06 -4.69 7.24
N TRP A 175 3.41 -3.42 7.41
CA TRP A 175 3.91 -2.86 8.66
C TRP A 175 2.86 -1.90 9.20
N ILE A 176 2.26 -2.26 10.34
CA ILE A 176 1.17 -1.48 10.94
C ILE A 176 1.65 -0.89 12.25
N ALA A 177 1.51 0.43 12.40
CA ALA A 177 1.83 1.12 13.64
C ALA A 177 0.89 0.65 14.77
N LYS A 178 1.45 0.42 15.96
CA LYS A 178 0.69 0.19 17.20
C LYS A 178 0.17 1.54 17.71
N SER A 179 -0.80 2.12 17.02
CA SER A 179 -1.33 3.44 17.34
C SER A 179 -2.29 3.37 18.53
N HIS A 180 -1.96 4.00 19.65
CA HIS A 180 -2.81 4.10 20.83
C HIS A 180 -3.47 5.47 20.87
N LEU A 181 -4.80 5.50 20.83
CA LEU A 181 -5.57 6.73 20.65
C LEU A 181 -6.56 6.95 21.78
N ARG A 182 -6.87 8.21 22.06
CA ARG A 182 -8.12 8.62 22.70
C ARG A 182 -8.84 9.53 21.73
N GLU A 183 -9.97 9.08 21.22
CA GLU A 183 -10.62 9.68 20.04
C GLU A 183 -9.63 9.71 18.86
N LEU A 184 -9.29 10.90 18.35
CA LEU A 184 -8.29 11.10 17.30
C LEU A 184 -6.93 11.59 17.85
N THR A 185 -6.77 11.65 19.17
CA THR A 185 -5.51 12.08 19.79
C THR A 185 -4.61 10.88 20.04
N SER A 186 -3.38 10.92 19.52
CA SER A 186 -2.37 9.90 19.83
C SER A 186 -1.91 9.99 21.29
N LEU A 187 -1.86 8.85 21.96
CA LEU A 187 -1.37 8.67 23.32
C LEU A 187 0.08 8.15 23.36
N ASN A 188 0.57 7.61 22.25
CA ASN A 188 1.96 7.19 22.09
C ASN A 188 2.58 7.85 20.85
N ALA A 189 3.54 8.74 21.11
CA ALA A 189 4.38 9.27 20.03
C ALA A 189 5.29 8.15 19.50
N GLU A 190 5.58 8.18 18.20
CA GLU A 190 6.56 7.27 17.57
C GLU A 190 6.33 5.78 17.90
N PRO A 191 5.11 5.25 17.63
CA PRO A 191 4.75 3.89 18.03
C PRO A 191 5.63 2.84 17.36
N ALA A 192 5.80 1.70 18.03
CA ALA A 192 6.34 0.49 17.40
C ALA A 192 5.43 0.02 16.24
N HIS A 193 5.97 -0.82 15.35
CA HIS A 193 5.22 -1.40 14.22
C HIS A 193 5.27 -2.92 14.25
N THR A 194 4.09 -3.52 14.09
CA THR A 194 3.94 -4.96 13.90
C THR A 194 4.14 -5.30 12.43
N LEU A 195 4.97 -6.30 12.14
CA LEU A 195 5.08 -6.93 10.82
C LEU A 195 4.07 -8.08 10.73
N TYR A 196 3.10 -7.92 9.84
CA TYR A 196 2.14 -8.97 9.49
C TYR A 196 2.54 -9.64 8.18
N LYS A 197 2.40 -10.97 8.13
CA LYS A 197 2.53 -11.78 6.92
C LYS A 197 1.15 -12.23 6.46
N THR A 198 0.84 -11.93 5.21
CA THR A 198 -0.34 -12.41 4.49
C THR A 198 0.06 -13.57 3.60
N SER A 199 -0.60 -14.72 3.75
CA SER A 199 -0.36 -15.92 2.95
C SER A 199 -1.67 -16.40 2.32
N TYR A 200 -1.68 -16.48 1.00
CA TYR A 200 -2.80 -16.95 0.22
C TYR A 200 -2.43 -18.26 -0.48
N THR A 201 -3.27 -19.27 -0.29
CA THR A 201 -3.26 -20.50 -1.08
C THR A 201 -4.62 -20.63 -1.75
N PRO A 202 -4.69 -20.73 -3.08
CA PRO A 202 -5.95 -20.90 -3.79
C PRO A 202 -6.73 -22.10 -3.27
N GLY A 203 -8.00 -21.88 -2.98
CA GLY A 203 -8.92 -22.91 -2.50
C GLY A 203 -10.19 -22.98 -3.34
N LEU A 204 -11.07 -23.92 -2.98
CA LEU A 204 -12.38 -24.06 -3.62
C LEU A 204 -13.39 -23.00 -3.18
N ASP A 205 -13.19 -22.41 -1.99
CA ASP A 205 -14.04 -21.32 -1.51
C ASP A 205 -13.57 -19.99 -2.11
N PRO A 206 -14.33 -19.38 -3.04
CA PRO A 206 -13.94 -18.10 -3.63
C PRO A 206 -13.98 -16.95 -2.62
N ASN A 207 -14.66 -17.11 -1.47
CA ASN A 207 -14.77 -16.11 -0.41
C ASN A 207 -13.67 -16.23 0.66
N ALA A 208 -12.85 -17.30 0.62
CA ALA A 208 -11.75 -17.46 1.54
C ALA A 208 -10.73 -16.34 1.34
N LEU A 209 -10.55 -15.53 2.37
CA LEU A 209 -9.52 -14.50 2.43
C LEU A 209 -8.14 -15.15 2.68
N PRO A 210 -7.04 -14.47 2.32
CA PRO A 210 -5.72 -14.92 2.73
C PRO A 210 -5.62 -15.00 4.26
N THR A 211 -4.76 -15.89 4.75
CA THR A 211 -4.46 -15.98 6.17
C THR A 211 -3.44 -14.92 6.57
N VAL A 212 -3.56 -14.42 7.80
CA VAL A 212 -2.62 -13.45 8.37
C VAL A 212 -1.96 -14.05 9.61
N SER A 213 -0.67 -13.82 9.75
CA SER A 213 0.13 -14.16 10.93
C SER A 213 1.03 -13.00 11.34
N VAL A 214 1.36 -12.93 12.62
CA VAL A 214 2.34 -11.96 13.15
C VAL A 214 3.73 -12.55 13.00
N VAL A 215 4.62 -11.82 12.32
CA VAL A 215 6.04 -12.19 12.22
C VAL A 215 6.79 -11.66 13.45
N ASP A 216 6.59 -10.38 13.74
CA ASP A 216 7.18 -9.69 14.89
C ASP A 216 6.26 -8.54 15.31
N SER A 217 5.85 -8.51 16.57
CA SER A 217 4.96 -7.50 17.16
C SER A 217 5.64 -6.13 17.34
N GLN A 218 6.96 -6.05 17.21
CA GLN A 218 7.76 -4.82 17.31
C GLN A 218 8.89 -4.86 16.28
N PHE A 219 8.54 -5.21 15.03
CA PHE A 219 9.50 -5.27 13.93
C PHE A 219 10.22 -3.95 13.75
N TRP A 220 9.52 -2.82 13.82
CA TRP A 220 10.12 -1.55 14.15
C TRP A 220 9.79 -1.23 15.61
N LYS A 221 10.78 -0.87 16.39
CA LYS A 221 10.60 -0.56 17.82
C LYS A 221 10.07 0.86 17.98
N GLU A 222 9.57 1.15 19.17
CA GLU A 222 9.23 2.52 19.57
C GLU A 222 10.43 3.46 19.36
N GLY A 223 10.18 4.64 18.79
CA GLY A 223 11.22 5.60 18.41
C GLY A 223 12.05 5.23 17.16
N GLU A 224 11.74 4.11 16.49
CA GLU A 224 12.34 3.75 15.19
C GLU A 224 11.43 4.21 14.03
N ILE A 225 12.03 4.40 12.85
CA ILE A 225 11.25 4.74 11.66
C ILE A 225 10.47 3.52 11.18
N GLY A 226 9.16 3.69 11.01
CA GLY A 226 8.27 2.69 10.41
C GLY A 226 8.44 2.54 8.90
N PHE A 227 9.56 1.96 8.44
CA PHE A 227 9.76 1.69 7.01
C PHE A 227 8.71 0.70 6.50
N GLY A 228 8.03 1.05 5.41
CA GLY A 228 6.92 0.25 4.90
C GLY A 228 5.58 0.56 5.57
N GLN A 229 5.49 1.62 6.39
CA GLN A 229 4.19 2.17 6.79
C GLN A 229 3.71 3.19 5.75
N TYR A 230 4.58 4.13 5.35
CA TYR A 230 4.22 5.23 4.45
C TYR A 230 4.00 4.78 3.00
N GLY A 231 4.70 3.72 2.58
CA GLY A 231 4.55 3.16 1.25
C GLY A 231 5.58 2.07 0.95
N SER A 232 5.33 1.29 -0.09
CA SER A 232 6.26 0.24 -0.51
C SER A 232 6.10 -0.11 -1.98
N VAL A 233 7.15 -0.66 -2.60
CA VAL A 233 7.13 -1.15 -3.98
C VAL A 233 8.13 -2.29 -4.15
N VAL A 234 7.74 -3.33 -4.89
CA VAL A 234 8.65 -4.43 -5.28
C VAL A 234 9.13 -4.20 -6.70
N ARG A 235 10.44 -4.31 -6.93
CA ARG A 235 11.05 -4.32 -8.26
C ARG A 235 12.33 -5.15 -8.23
N ASP A 236 12.49 -6.03 -9.22
CA ASP A 236 13.69 -6.87 -9.40
C ASP A 236 14.10 -7.63 -8.11
N ASN A 237 13.14 -8.35 -7.50
CA ASN A 237 13.31 -9.10 -6.24
C ASN A 237 13.79 -8.27 -5.04
N THR A 238 13.68 -6.94 -5.14
CA THR A 238 13.97 -6.01 -4.07
C THR A 238 12.67 -5.33 -3.65
N LEU A 239 12.40 -5.39 -2.36
CA LEU A 239 11.33 -4.62 -1.73
C LEU A 239 11.91 -3.30 -1.24
N TYR A 240 11.35 -2.19 -1.74
CA TYR A 240 11.65 -0.83 -1.30
C TYR A 240 10.55 -0.37 -0.35
N LEU A 241 10.96 0.16 0.80
CA LEU A 241 10.09 0.48 1.93
C LEU A 241 10.28 1.95 2.28
N TYR A 242 9.25 2.76 2.05
CA TYR A 242 9.26 4.18 2.41
C TYR A 242 8.75 4.34 3.84
N GLY A 243 9.43 5.19 4.60
CA GLY A 243 9.03 5.62 5.94
C GLY A 243 9.06 7.15 6.03
N GLN A 244 8.73 7.70 7.21
CA GLN A 244 8.80 9.13 7.46
C GLN A 244 9.55 9.42 8.75
N THR A 245 10.33 10.50 8.76
CA THR A 245 10.89 11.09 9.99
C THR A 245 9.77 11.71 10.84
N ASP A 246 9.95 11.79 12.16
CA ASP A 246 8.89 12.34 13.01
C ASP A 246 8.75 13.86 12.88
N ALA A 247 9.85 14.59 13.06
CA ALA A 247 9.84 16.05 13.14
C ALA A 247 9.45 16.77 11.85
N SER A 248 9.87 16.27 10.68
CA SER A 248 9.66 16.95 9.39
C SER A 248 8.70 16.20 8.46
N LYS A 249 8.22 15.01 8.86
CA LYS A 249 7.50 14.07 7.99
C LYS A 249 8.20 13.84 6.64
N GLY A 250 9.54 13.89 6.67
CA GLY A 250 10.38 13.74 5.49
C GLY A 250 10.49 12.27 5.12
N THR A 251 10.31 11.95 3.84
CA THR A 251 10.34 10.57 3.36
C THR A 251 11.75 10.01 3.41
N VAL A 252 11.90 8.80 3.95
CA VAL A 252 13.15 8.03 3.97
C VAL A 252 12.93 6.67 3.33
N LEU A 253 14.00 5.96 2.99
CA LEU A 253 13.91 4.69 2.25
C LEU A 253 14.80 3.59 2.83
N ALA A 254 14.23 2.40 2.93
CA ALA A 254 14.94 1.16 3.13
C ALA A 254 14.73 0.22 1.93
N LYS A 255 15.60 -0.79 1.79
CA LYS A 255 15.41 -1.89 0.87
C LYS A 255 15.80 -3.23 1.51
N VAL A 256 15.18 -4.29 1.05
CA VAL A 256 15.44 -5.67 1.47
C VAL A 256 15.17 -6.63 0.29
N PRO A 257 15.92 -7.75 0.14
CA PRO A 257 15.51 -8.82 -0.76
C PRO A 257 14.11 -9.35 -0.39
N THR A 258 13.26 -9.64 -1.37
CA THR A 258 11.90 -10.15 -1.12
C THR A 258 11.88 -11.48 -0.36
N SER A 259 12.97 -12.25 -0.43
CA SER A 259 13.18 -13.49 0.32
C SER A 259 13.58 -13.30 1.78
N SER A 260 13.86 -12.06 2.21
CA SER A 260 14.48 -11.76 3.51
C SER A 260 13.71 -10.71 4.31
N VAL A 261 12.43 -10.47 3.97
CA VAL A 261 11.57 -9.47 4.63
C VAL A 261 11.46 -9.68 6.13
N GLU A 262 11.45 -10.93 6.58
CA GLU A 262 11.35 -11.26 8.02
C GLU A 262 12.69 -11.07 8.76
N ASP A 263 13.82 -10.86 8.07
CA ASP A 263 15.15 -10.73 8.66
C ASP A 263 15.66 -9.28 8.60
N ARG A 264 15.47 -8.53 9.70
CA ARG A 264 15.94 -7.15 9.86
C ARG A 264 17.43 -6.94 9.57
N SER A 265 18.28 -7.95 9.78
CA SER A 265 19.73 -7.81 9.59
C SER A 265 20.15 -7.64 8.13
N THR A 266 19.25 -7.97 7.19
CA THR A 266 19.49 -7.87 5.74
C THR A 266 19.07 -6.52 5.14
N TYR A 267 18.44 -5.67 5.92
CA TYR A 267 17.93 -4.38 5.47
C TYR A 267 19.08 -3.40 5.21
N GLN A 268 18.90 -2.59 4.16
CA GLN A 268 19.76 -1.45 3.85
C GLN A 268 18.94 -0.18 3.81
N TYR A 269 19.54 0.92 4.25
CA TYR A 269 18.91 2.23 4.38
C TYR A 269 19.63 3.23 3.50
N HIS A 270 18.88 4.10 2.83
CA HIS A 270 19.46 5.14 1.99
C HIS A 270 19.71 6.40 2.83
N VAL A 271 20.99 6.71 3.08
CA VAL A 271 21.42 7.84 3.92
C VAL A 271 22.53 8.59 3.19
N ASN A 272 22.42 9.92 3.05
CA ASN A 272 23.42 10.75 2.38
C ASN A 272 23.85 10.26 0.98
N GLY A 273 22.88 9.76 0.19
CA GLY A 273 23.13 9.28 -1.18
C GLY A 273 23.81 7.90 -1.26
N ALA A 274 23.90 7.16 -0.16
CA ALA A 274 24.50 5.84 -0.12
C ALA A 274 23.62 4.83 0.64
N TRP A 275 23.72 3.56 0.25
CA TRP A 275 23.11 2.46 0.98
C TRP A 275 24.01 2.03 2.15
N THR A 276 23.45 1.96 3.35
CA THR A 276 24.14 1.53 4.59
C THR A 276 23.30 0.49 5.32
N SER A 277 23.93 -0.37 6.12
CA SER A 277 23.23 -1.30 7.03
C SER A 277 22.80 -0.66 8.35
N THR A 278 23.19 0.60 8.59
CA THR A 278 22.83 1.33 9.82
C THR A 278 21.56 2.13 9.58
N MET A 279 20.51 1.82 10.36
CA MET A 279 19.25 2.56 10.31
C MET A 279 19.47 4.01 10.75
N PRO A 280 18.95 5.00 10.00
CA PRO A 280 18.98 6.39 10.44
C PRO A 280 18.08 6.59 11.66
N GLY A 281 18.42 7.57 12.50
CA GLY A 281 17.55 7.96 13.61
C GLY A 281 16.26 8.61 13.10
N ILE A 282 15.17 8.54 13.89
CA ILE A 282 13.85 9.07 13.49
C ILE A 282 13.82 10.58 13.17
N ASN A 283 14.83 11.32 13.62
CA ASN A 283 15.02 12.75 13.37
C ASN A 283 16.20 13.06 12.42
N ASP A 284 16.79 12.05 11.77
CA ASP A 284 17.91 12.23 10.85
C ASP A 284 17.45 12.80 9.51
N THR A 285 17.64 14.11 9.34
CA THR A 285 17.29 14.80 8.09
C THR A 285 18.20 14.45 6.91
N SER A 286 19.36 13.85 7.17
CA SER A 286 20.32 13.47 6.14
C SER A 286 19.92 12.20 5.37
N ALA A 287 18.92 11.48 5.88
CA ALA A 287 18.28 10.35 5.22
C ALA A 287 17.08 10.74 4.35
N ILE A 288 16.62 12.00 4.42
CA ILE A 288 15.42 12.45 3.71
C ILE A 288 15.67 12.45 2.20
N ILE A 289 14.76 11.83 1.47
CA ILE A 289 14.69 11.88 0.00
C ILE A 289 13.74 13.03 -0.38
N PRO A 290 14.27 14.11 -0.98
CA PRO A 290 13.43 15.24 -1.38
C PRO A 290 12.36 14.79 -2.36
N ASN A 291 11.15 15.33 -2.19
CA ASN A 291 10.00 15.14 -3.08
C ASN A 291 9.48 13.70 -3.26
N ALA A 292 9.97 12.72 -2.48
CA ALA A 292 9.43 11.36 -2.49
C ALA A 292 8.05 11.33 -1.82
N GLY A 293 7.05 11.80 -2.54
CA GLY A 293 5.71 12.07 -2.06
C GLY A 293 5.54 13.45 -1.40
N ALA A 294 4.32 13.75 -0.96
CA ALA A 294 3.93 15.04 -0.39
C ALA A 294 3.61 14.99 1.11
N GLY A 295 4.05 13.92 1.80
CA GLY A 295 4.00 13.75 3.25
C GLY A 295 2.67 13.24 3.81
N GLY A 296 1.61 13.17 3.00
CA GLY A 296 0.35 12.47 3.34
C GLY A 296 0.32 11.07 2.75
N GLN A 297 -0.71 10.29 3.09
CA GLN A 297 -0.86 8.91 2.63
C GLN A 297 -0.87 8.83 1.09
N GLY A 298 -0.30 7.76 0.53
CA GLY A 298 -0.30 7.53 -0.91
C GLY A 298 0.25 6.17 -1.29
N THR A 299 0.35 5.92 -2.58
CA THR A 299 0.82 4.65 -3.14
C THR A 299 2.07 4.86 -3.97
N PHE A 300 3.11 4.07 -3.69
CA PHE A 300 4.28 3.95 -4.53
C PHE A 300 4.14 2.75 -5.47
N TYR A 301 4.51 2.92 -6.73
CA TYR A 301 4.58 1.83 -7.69
C TYR A 301 5.60 2.14 -8.78
N TYR A 302 5.98 1.12 -9.56
CA TYR A 302 6.78 1.31 -10.76
C TYR A 302 5.88 1.20 -11.99
N SER A 303 5.89 2.21 -12.86
CA SER A 303 5.22 2.16 -14.15
C SER A 303 6.18 1.68 -15.23
N THR A 304 5.84 0.59 -15.91
CA THR A 304 6.58 0.14 -17.10
C THR A 304 6.33 1.03 -18.30
N ALA A 305 5.14 1.67 -18.39
CA ALA A 305 4.80 2.63 -19.43
C ALA A 305 5.76 3.83 -19.45
N TYR A 306 6.07 4.36 -18.27
CA TYR A 306 6.95 5.52 -18.09
C TYR A 306 8.39 5.14 -17.73
N GLN A 307 8.62 3.85 -17.43
CA GLN A 307 9.87 3.34 -16.88
C GLN A 307 10.33 4.18 -15.67
N SER A 308 9.41 4.46 -14.75
CA SER A 308 9.61 5.40 -13.65
C SER A 308 8.88 4.91 -12.41
N TYR A 309 9.48 5.17 -11.25
CA TYR A 309 8.79 5.09 -9.97
C TYR A 309 7.82 6.25 -9.87
N ILE A 310 6.62 5.98 -9.38
CA ILE A 310 5.54 6.95 -9.25
C ILE A 310 5.02 6.86 -7.83
N TRP A 311 4.80 8.02 -7.22
CA TRP A 311 3.99 8.19 -6.02
C TRP A 311 2.74 8.97 -6.40
N ILE A 312 1.57 8.51 -5.96
CA ILE A 312 0.32 9.25 -6.04
C ILE A 312 -0.34 9.23 -4.67
N GLY A 313 -0.72 10.39 -4.15
CA GLY A 313 -1.33 10.47 -2.83
C GLY A 313 -1.72 11.88 -2.42
N GLN A 314 -1.94 12.03 -1.12
CA GLN A 314 -2.37 13.26 -0.48
C GLN A 314 -1.18 14.09 0.00
N GLN A 315 -1.34 15.41 0.02
CA GLN A 315 -0.43 16.31 0.73
C GLN A 315 -0.62 16.18 2.25
N ALA A 316 0.47 16.28 3.02
CA ALA A 316 0.43 16.21 4.48
C ALA A 316 -0.58 17.21 5.08
N ILE A 317 -1.33 16.77 6.10
CA ILE A 317 -2.29 17.59 6.87
C ILE A 317 -3.48 18.09 6.02
N SER A 318 -3.58 17.69 4.74
CA SER A 318 -4.75 17.99 3.93
C SER A 318 -5.90 17.04 4.26
N ALA A 319 -7.11 17.59 4.35
CA ALA A 319 -8.37 16.87 4.51
C ALA A 319 -9.24 17.04 3.24
N SER A 320 -8.58 17.06 2.08
CA SER A 320 -9.19 17.18 0.75
C SER A 320 -8.83 16.02 -0.16
N ALA A 321 -9.73 15.70 -1.08
CA ALA A 321 -9.53 14.75 -2.18
C ALA A 321 -8.63 15.31 -3.30
N ASP A 322 -7.56 16.03 -2.95
CA ASP A 322 -6.56 16.55 -3.90
C ASP A 322 -5.41 15.56 -4.08
N PHE A 323 -5.34 14.95 -5.26
CA PHE A 323 -4.33 13.95 -5.61
C PHE A 323 -3.12 14.60 -6.25
N TYR A 324 -1.96 14.38 -5.64
CA TYR A 324 -0.66 14.80 -6.13
C TYR A 324 0.11 13.61 -6.70
N MET A 325 0.97 13.88 -7.68
CA MET A 325 1.89 12.91 -8.26
C MET A 325 3.33 13.40 -8.12
N SER A 326 4.25 12.47 -7.82
CA SER A 326 5.69 12.64 -8.02
C SER A 326 6.26 11.41 -8.72
N THR A 327 7.35 11.60 -9.46
CA THR A 327 8.01 10.54 -10.24
C THR A 327 9.52 10.57 -10.05
N ALA A 328 10.17 9.42 -10.24
CA ALA A 328 11.62 9.28 -10.18
C ALA A 328 12.14 8.17 -11.11
N PRO A 329 13.39 8.28 -11.61
CA PRO A 329 14.02 7.21 -12.39
C PRO A 329 14.49 6.02 -11.53
N ALA A 330 14.71 6.24 -10.23
CA ALA A 330 15.14 5.26 -9.24
C ALA A 330 14.34 5.45 -7.94
N PRO A 331 14.24 4.45 -7.05
CA PRO A 331 13.42 4.57 -5.83
C PRO A 331 13.98 5.62 -4.86
N GLU A 332 15.30 5.82 -4.84
CA GLU A 332 15.98 6.88 -4.10
C GLU A 332 15.90 8.27 -4.76
N GLY A 333 15.33 8.39 -5.96
CA GLY A 333 15.20 9.63 -6.70
C GLY A 333 16.21 9.81 -7.86
N PRO A 334 16.43 11.06 -8.32
CA PRO A 334 15.77 12.28 -7.86
C PRO A 334 14.26 12.24 -8.14
N TRP A 335 13.46 12.52 -7.12
CA TRP A 335 12.01 12.69 -7.27
C TRP A 335 11.69 14.12 -7.67
N ILE A 336 10.75 14.29 -8.61
CA ILE A 336 10.28 15.61 -9.01
C ILE A 336 9.33 16.19 -7.98
N GLU A 337 9.24 17.52 -7.92
CA GLU A 337 8.29 18.19 -7.03
C GLU A 337 6.85 17.67 -7.24
N PRO A 338 6.13 17.28 -6.16
CA PRO A 338 4.77 16.79 -6.30
C PRO A 338 3.85 17.83 -6.95
N TYR A 339 3.00 17.40 -7.87
CA TYR A 339 2.08 18.28 -8.58
C TYR A 339 0.67 17.69 -8.62
N LEU A 340 -0.33 18.56 -8.55
CA LEU A 340 -1.74 18.19 -8.56
C LEU A 340 -2.12 17.55 -9.91
N ILE A 341 -2.78 16.39 -9.84
CA ILE A 341 -3.28 15.65 -11.02
C ILE A 341 -4.81 15.53 -11.03
N PHE A 342 -5.46 15.54 -9.88
CA PHE A 342 -6.91 15.36 -9.79
C PHE A 342 -7.48 15.96 -8.51
N GLN A 343 -8.72 16.46 -8.57
CA GLN A 343 -9.48 16.93 -7.42
C GLN A 343 -10.82 16.19 -7.37
N GLY A 344 -10.99 15.35 -6.35
CA GLY A 344 -12.21 14.63 -6.06
C GLY A 344 -13.22 15.49 -5.28
N LYS A 345 -14.41 14.92 -5.09
CA LYS A 345 -15.39 15.48 -4.15
C LYS A 345 -15.09 15.00 -2.74
N ASN A 346 -15.11 15.90 -1.77
CA ASN A 346 -15.11 15.54 -0.36
C ASN A 346 -16.48 15.00 0.06
N GLY A 347 -16.55 14.33 1.22
CA GLY A 347 -17.80 14.17 1.93
C GLY A 347 -18.19 15.47 2.67
N ASP A 348 -19.25 15.43 3.47
CA ASP A 348 -19.77 16.59 4.20
C ASP A 348 -19.47 16.56 5.72
N ASP A 349 -18.84 15.50 6.23
CA ASP A 349 -18.26 15.48 7.57
C ASP A 349 -17.05 16.43 7.66
N PRO A 350 -16.71 16.98 8.85
CA PRO A 350 -15.56 17.87 9.03
C PRO A 350 -14.21 17.36 8.51
N ILE A 351 -13.99 16.05 8.40
CA ILE A 351 -12.75 15.47 7.84
C ILE A 351 -12.74 15.52 6.30
N GLY A 352 -13.88 15.64 5.63
CA GLY A 352 -13.96 15.83 4.19
C GLY A 352 -13.51 14.61 3.36
N GLY A 353 -12.30 14.68 2.77
CA GLY A 353 -11.74 13.65 1.89
C GLY A 353 -10.32 13.26 2.29
N TYR A 354 -10.06 11.96 2.48
CA TYR A 354 -8.77 11.47 2.98
C TYR A 354 -8.44 10.07 2.49
N SER A 355 -7.26 9.59 2.87
CA SER A 355 -6.75 8.27 2.51
C SER A 355 -6.75 8.00 1.01
N LEU A 356 -6.17 8.96 0.29
CA LEU A 356 -5.99 8.92 -1.15
C LEU A 356 -5.02 7.80 -1.53
N GLN A 357 -5.46 6.91 -2.39
CA GLN A 357 -4.71 5.73 -2.84
C GLN A 357 -4.73 5.66 -4.37
N ALA A 358 -3.63 5.19 -4.95
CA ALA A 358 -3.61 4.65 -6.30
C ALA A 358 -3.62 3.11 -6.26
N HIS A 359 -4.16 2.49 -7.31
CA HIS A 359 -4.43 1.06 -7.34
C HIS A 359 -3.79 0.38 -8.55
N PRO A 360 -2.45 0.20 -8.57
CA PRO A 360 -1.78 -0.58 -9.61
C PRO A 360 -2.32 -2.03 -9.66
N ALA A 361 -2.85 -2.53 -8.54
CA ALA A 361 -3.48 -3.84 -8.45
C ALA A 361 -4.71 -4.02 -9.36
N LEU A 362 -5.37 -2.93 -9.74
CA LEU A 362 -6.53 -2.93 -10.63
C LEU A 362 -6.15 -2.78 -12.10
N LEU A 363 -4.87 -2.62 -12.41
CA LEU A 363 -4.44 -2.46 -13.81
C LEU A 363 -4.50 -3.80 -14.55
N PRO A 364 -5.05 -3.82 -15.78
CA PRO A 364 -5.10 -5.00 -16.62
C PRO A 364 -3.79 -5.77 -16.71
N SER A 365 -2.72 -5.04 -17.04
CA SER A 365 -1.38 -5.55 -17.25
C SER A 365 -0.77 -6.24 -16.04
N GLY A 366 -1.09 -5.75 -14.83
CA GLY A 366 -0.44 -6.15 -13.58
C GLY A 366 0.97 -5.60 -13.41
N ASP A 367 1.52 -4.88 -14.39
CA ASP A 367 2.86 -4.28 -14.36
C ASP A 367 2.86 -2.77 -14.60
N ALA A 368 1.68 -2.16 -14.68
CA ALA A 368 1.48 -0.73 -14.95
C ALA A 368 2.08 -0.26 -16.29
N SER A 369 1.83 -1.04 -17.35
CA SER A 369 2.12 -0.68 -18.75
C SER A 369 1.06 0.23 -19.38
N GLU A 370 -0.05 0.47 -18.67
CA GLU A 370 -1.05 1.47 -19.05
C GLU A 370 -0.55 2.90 -18.80
N LYS A 371 -0.94 3.82 -19.69
CA LYS A 371 -0.84 5.26 -19.45
C LYS A 371 -2.03 5.77 -18.63
N GLY A 372 -2.28 5.13 -17.50
CA GLY A 372 -3.37 5.51 -16.61
C GLY A 372 -3.40 4.66 -15.35
N ILE A 373 -4.18 5.12 -14.38
CA ILE A 373 -4.23 4.52 -13.05
C ILE A 373 -5.62 4.72 -12.43
N TYR A 374 -6.06 3.74 -11.66
CA TYR A 374 -7.22 3.90 -10.80
C TYR A 374 -6.80 4.57 -9.49
N ILE A 375 -7.53 5.58 -9.06
CA ILE A 375 -7.37 6.24 -7.77
C ILE A 375 -8.67 6.19 -6.97
N SER A 376 -8.56 6.08 -5.65
CA SER A 376 -9.69 6.17 -4.72
C SER A 376 -9.34 6.98 -3.48
N TRP A 377 -10.37 7.42 -2.77
CA TRP A 377 -10.26 8.11 -1.48
C TRP A 377 -11.46 7.77 -0.61
N THR A 378 -11.35 7.99 0.69
CA THR A 378 -12.48 7.97 1.62
C THR A 378 -13.21 9.30 1.56
N GLN A 379 -14.52 9.26 1.34
CA GLN A 379 -15.44 10.34 1.66
C GLN A 379 -16.12 10.00 2.98
N GLN A 380 -16.04 10.89 3.95
CA GLN A 380 -16.79 10.76 5.20
C GLN A 380 -17.99 11.68 5.19
N PHE A 381 -19.15 11.13 5.50
CA PHE A 381 -20.40 11.86 5.52
C PHE A 381 -20.97 11.96 6.94
N GLU A 382 -21.67 13.05 7.22
CA GLU A 382 -22.54 13.12 8.40
C GLU A 382 -23.61 12.02 8.28
N LYS A 383 -23.93 11.36 9.40
CA LYS A 383 -24.90 10.25 9.40
C LYS A 383 -26.26 10.71 8.87
N GLU A 384 -26.64 11.96 9.14
CA GLU A 384 -27.87 12.60 8.70
C GLU A 384 -27.94 12.78 7.18
N SER A 385 -26.78 12.96 6.54
CA SER A 385 -26.66 13.10 5.08
C SER A 385 -26.54 11.77 4.37
N TYR A 386 -25.85 10.82 5.00
CA TYR A 386 -25.61 9.49 4.44
C TYR A 386 -25.48 8.47 5.57
N GLY A 387 -26.43 7.53 5.67
CA GLY A 387 -26.46 6.59 6.80
C GLY A 387 -25.27 5.63 6.86
N ALA A 388 -24.58 5.41 5.72
CA ALA A 388 -23.26 4.82 5.68
C ALA A 388 -22.20 5.91 5.87
N VAL A 389 -21.42 5.86 6.94
CA VAL A 389 -20.49 6.96 7.29
C VAL A 389 -19.38 7.16 6.23
N TYR A 390 -18.97 6.07 5.58
CA TYR A 390 -17.88 6.07 4.59
C TYR A 390 -18.34 5.63 3.20
N ASN A 391 -17.85 6.32 2.17
CA ASN A 391 -17.92 5.92 0.77
C ASN A 391 -16.53 5.97 0.12
N THR A 392 -16.25 5.09 -0.85
CA THR A 392 -14.95 5.01 -1.55
C THR A 392 -15.12 5.15 -3.05
N PRO A 393 -15.16 6.38 -3.60
CA PRO A 393 -15.16 6.62 -5.04
C PRO A 393 -13.92 6.06 -5.73
N LEU A 394 -14.08 5.53 -6.95
CA LEU A 394 -13.00 5.10 -7.82
C LEU A 394 -13.03 5.90 -9.12
N VAL A 395 -11.89 6.49 -9.48
CA VAL A 395 -11.71 7.27 -10.70
C VAL A 395 -10.57 6.68 -11.51
N TRP A 396 -10.76 6.55 -12.82
CA TRP A 396 -9.69 6.31 -13.78
C TRP A 396 -9.07 7.64 -14.20
N VAL A 397 -7.76 7.80 -14.01
CA VAL A 397 -6.98 8.92 -14.52
C VAL A 397 -6.13 8.43 -15.69
N GLU A 398 -6.37 8.99 -16.88
CA GLU A 398 -5.59 8.71 -18.08
C GLU A 398 -4.53 9.80 -18.29
N PHE A 399 -3.36 9.41 -18.77
CA PHE A 399 -2.23 10.29 -19.05
C PHE A 399 -1.87 10.31 -20.55
N GLU A 400 -1.16 11.36 -21.00
CA GLU A 400 -0.69 11.53 -22.40
C GLU A 400 0.32 10.47 -22.88
#